data_AF-A0AAW8RQQ0-F1
#
_entry.id   AF-A0AAW8RQQ0-F1
#
_cell.length_a   1.000
_cell.length_b   1.000
_cell.length_c   1.000
_cell.angle_alpha   90.00
_cell.angle_beta   90.00
_cell.angle_gamma   90.00
#
_symmetry.space_group_name_H-M   'P 1'
#
loop_
_entity.id
_entity.type
_entity.pdbx_description
1 polymer ?
#
loop_
_entity_poly.entity_id
_entity_poly.type
_entity_poly.pdbx_seq_one_letter_code
_entity_poly.pdbx_strand_id
1 'polypeptide(L)'
;MKHKDHYNDQYILELTEKLTQVVPDFDKEAFSSSLIGKLEDKELFARFDFIVDALETNLGSDYRETLQAFYQILGPELEQSSGMFSLGWWLWPLGRYVERHGNEDWKASLAFLK
;
A
#
# COMPACT_ATOMS: atom_id res chain seq x y z
N MET A 1 6.43 -1.60 21.13
CA MET A 1 6.34 -1.52 19.65
C MET A 1 5.73 -0.18 19.30
N LYS A 2 6.42 0.65 18.52
CA LYS A 2 5.89 1.91 17.99
C LYS A 2 5.04 1.61 16.75
N HIS A 3 4.12 2.50 16.39
CA HIS A 3 3.28 2.31 15.20
C HIS A 3 4.07 2.08 13.91
N LYS A 4 5.26 2.70 13.77
CA LYS A 4 6.14 2.52 12.62
C LYS A 4 6.70 1.10 12.49
N ASP A 5 6.82 0.37 13.59
CA ASP A 5 7.45 -0.95 13.63
C ASP A 5 6.57 -2.03 12.97
N HIS A 6 5.28 -1.73 12.75
CA HIS A 6 4.38 -2.56 11.94
C HIS A 6 4.75 -2.56 10.45
N TYR A 7 5.39 -1.50 9.95
CA TYR A 7 5.79 -1.35 8.54
C TYR A 7 7.27 -1.70 8.41
N ASN A 8 7.55 -2.98 8.56
CA ASN A 8 8.88 -3.60 8.51
C ASN A 8 9.00 -4.54 7.30
N ASP A 9 10.10 -5.28 7.19
CA ASP A 9 10.32 -6.20 6.06
C ASP A 9 9.24 -7.29 5.95
N GLN A 10 8.67 -7.75 7.07
CA GLN A 10 7.57 -8.72 7.04
C GLN A 10 6.31 -8.11 6.41
N TYR A 11 5.98 -6.85 6.74
CA TYR A 11 4.89 -6.12 6.08
C TYR A 11 5.13 -5.96 4.58
N ILE A 12 6.37 -5.67 4.16
CA ILE A 12 6.72 -5.59 2.74
C ILE A 12 6.44 -6.92 2.04
N LEU A 13 6.90 -8.04 2.61
CA LEU A 13 6.67 -9.37 2.04
C LEU A 13 5.19 -9.70 1.90
N GLU A 14 4.38 -9.41 2.93
CA GLU A 14 2.93 -9.63 2.90
C GLU A 14 2.23 -8.76 1.85
N LEU A 15 2.64 -7.49 1.72
CA LEU A 15 2.10 -6.60 0.68
C LEU A 15 2.50 -7.06 -0.72
N THR A 16 3.76 -7.45 -0.92
CA THR A 16 4.25 -8.02 -2.18
C THR A 16 3.40 -9.21 -2.60
N GLU A 17 3.12 -10.12 -1.67
CA GLU A 17 2.39 -11.35 -1.94
C GLU A 17 0.93 -11.07 -2.31
N LYS A 18 0.29 -10.09 -1.65
CA LYS A 18 -1.04 -9.59 -2.03
C LYS A 18 -1.06 -9.02 -3.44
N LEU A 19 -0.11 -8.15 -3.79
CA LEU A 19 -0.03 -7.53 -5.12
C LEU A 19 0.24 -8.56 -6.21
N THR A 20 1.12 -9.53 -5.95
CA THR A 20 1.44 -10.62 -6.89
C THR A 20 0.20 -11.43 -7.29
N GLN A 21 -0.80 -11.55 -6.41
CA GLN A 21 -2.02 -12.32 -6.70
C GLN A 21 -2.98 -11.61 -7.65
N VAL A 22 -2.88 -10.29 -7.78
CA VAL A 22 -3.89 -9.46 -8.47
C VAL A 22 -3.33 -8.63 -9.62
N VAL A 23 -2.01 -8.40 -9.67
CA VAL A 23 -1.33 -7.67 -10.73
C VAL A 23 -0.61 -8.68 -11.63
N PRO A 24 -1.05 -8.84 -12.90
CA PRO A 24 -0.35 -9.68 -13.87
C PRO A 24 1.09 -9.22 -14.07
N ASP A 25 2.01 -10.17 -14.21
CA ASP A 25 3.43 -9.92 -14.47
C ASP A 25 4.11 -8.99 -13.45
N PHE A 26 3.58 -8.88 -12.23
CA PHE A 26 4.16 -8.06 -11.17
C PHE A 26 5.58 -8.54 -10.80
N ASP A 27 6.56 -7.64 -10.94
CA ASP A 27 7.94 -7.92 -10.55
C ASP A 27 8.11 -7.83 -9.03
N LYS A 28 7.67 -8.89 -8.35
CA LYS A 28 7.74 -9.03 -6.90
C LYS A 28 9.15 -8.92 -6.34
N GLU A 29 10.17 -9.33 -7.12
CA GLU A 29 11.57 -9.30 -6.72
C GLU A 29 12.11 -7.87 -6.76
N ALA A 30 11.82 -7.12 -7.84
CA ALA A 30 12.14 -5.70 -7.93
C ALA A 30 11.45 -4.90 -6.82
N PHE A 31 10.16 -5.12 -6.59
CA PHE A 31 9.43 -4.41 -5.54
C PHE A 31 10.02 -4.71 -4.16
N SER A 32 10.19 -5.98 -3.78
CA SER A 32 10.67 -6.36 -2.45
C SER A 32 12.12 -5.91 -2.22
N SER A 33 13.00 -6.10 -3.20
CA SER A 33 14.42 -5.69 -3.09
C SER A 33 14.60 -4.17 -3.04
N SER A 34 13.64 -3.40 -3.56
CA SER A 34 13.66 -1.95 -3.44
C SER A 34 13.39 -1.47 -2.00
N LEU A 35 12.75 -2.29 -1.16
CA LEU A 35 12.27 -1.90 0.19
C LEU A 35 12.95 -2.62 1.36
N ILE A 36 13.20 -3.94 1.25
CA ILE A 36 13.71 -4.78 2.34
C ILE A 36 15.03 -4.26 2.89
N GLY A 37 15.14 -4.16 4.21
CA GLY A 37 16.32 -3.68 4.92
C GLY A 37 16.57 -2.17 4.82
N LYS A 38 15.65 -1.41 4.22
CA LYS A 38 15.83 0.05 3.98
C LYS A 38 14.84 0.92 4.75
N LEU A 39 14.05 0.36 5.67
CA LEU A 39 13.04 1.10 6.43
C LEU A 39 13.45 1.43 7.87
N GLU A 40 14.52 0.81 8.39
CA GLU A 40 14.88 0.84 9.82
C GLU A 40 15.11 2.27 10.35
N ASP A 41 15.82 3.09 9.59
CA ASP A 41 16.18 4.48 9.91
C ASP A 41 15.03 5.46 9.69
N LYS A 42 13.93 5.03 9.05
CA LYS A 42 12.80 5.90 8.70
C LYS A 42 11.75 5.98 9.80
N GLU A 43 11.22 7.19 9.99
CA GLU A 43 10.01 7.44 10.79
C GLU A 43 8.73 7.12 10.00
N LEU A 44 7.59 7.05 10.68
CA LEU A 44 6.34 6.49 10.16
C LEU A 44 5.95 6.99 8.76
N PHE A 45 5.78 8.29 8.57
CA PHE A 45 5.38 8.86 7.28
C PHE A 45 6.47 8.71 6.22
N ALA A 46 7.75 8.78 6.60
CA ALA A 46 8.86 8.53 5.68
C ALA A 46 8.90 7.07 5.20
N ARG A 47 8.44 6.11 6.01
CA ARG A 47 8.23 4.73 5.56
C ARG A 47 7.10 4.66 4.53
N PHE A 48 5.98 5.35 4.77
CA PHE A 48 4.87 5.37 3.81
C PHE A 48 5.28 5.98 2.48
N ASP A 49 5.93 7.14 2.50
CA ASP A 49 6.39 7.79 1.28
C ASP A 49 7.36 6.87 0.51
N PHE A 50 8.28 6.19 1.21
CA PHE A 50 9.21 5.25 0.58
C PHE A 50 8.52 4.01 -0.01
N ILE A 51 7.49 3.48 0.67
CA ILE A 51 6.65 2.39 0.14
C ILE A 51 5.87 2.87 -1.09
N VAL A 52 5.32 4.08 -1.05
CA VAL A 52 4.57 4.66 -2.16
C VAL A 52 5.46 4.88 -3.39
N ASP A 53 6.68 5.38 -3.22
CA ASP A 53 7.64 5.51 -4.32
C ASP A 53 7.92 4.15 -5.00
N ALA A 54 8.01 3.08 -4.22
CA ALA A 54 8.15 1.73 -4.75
C ALA A 54 6.89 1.23 -5.46
N LEU A 55 5.69 1.53 -4.95
CA LEU A 55 4.42 1.21 -5.62
C LEU A 55 4.33 1.90 -6.99
N GLU A 56 4.62 3.20 -7.05
CA GLU A 56 4.64 3.98 -8.30
C GLU A 56 5.63 3.39 -9.32
N THR A 57 6.80 2.98 -8.85
CA THR A 57 7.84 2.41 -9.73
C THR A 57 7.44 1.03 -10.30
N ASN A 58 6.67 0.23 -9.56
CA ASN A 58 6.43 -1.19 -9.89
C ASN A 58 5.01 -1.50 -10.40
N LEU A 59 4.02 -0.64 -10.15
CA LEU A 59 2.63 -0.83 -10.60
C LEU A 59 2.30 -0.08 -11.90
N GLY A 60 3.22 0.75 -12.39
CA GLY A 60 3.04 1.55 -13.60
C GLY A 60 2.41 2.91 -13.32
N SER A 61 2.13 3.66 -14.38
CA SER A 61 1.72 5.07 -14.31
C SER A 61 0.21 5.30 -14.37
N ASP A 62 -0.61 4.27 -14.58
CA ASP A 62 -2.07 4.43 -14.60
C ASP A 62 -2.65 4.32 -13.17
N TYR A 63 -3.14 5.46 -12.68
CA TYR A 63 -3.72 5.57 -11.35
C TYR A 63 -4.95 4.68 -11.15
N ARG A 64 -5.81 4.53 -12.18
CA ARG A 64 -7.03 3.72 -12.06
C ARG A 64 -6.72 2.23 -12.05
N GLU A 65 -5.75 1.79 -12.83
CA GLU A 65 -5.26 0.40 -12.80
C GLU A 65 -4.66 0.09 -11.42
N THR A 66 -3.90 1.01 -10.84
CA THR A 66 -3.36 0.86 -9.49
C THR A 66 -4.46 0.79 -8.43
N LEU A 67 -5.46 1.68 -8.48
CA LEU A 67 -6.62 1.61 -7.58
C LEU A 67 -7.39 0.29 -7.73
N GLN A 68 -7.54 -0.21 -8.96
CA GLN A 68 -8.20 -1.48 -9.21
C GLN A 68 -7.44 -2.66 -8.58
N ALA A 69 -6.10 -2.65 -8.63
CA ALA A 69 -5.28 -3.63 -7.91
C ALA A 69 -5.50 -3.53 -6.39
N PHE A 70 -5.55 -2.32 -5.84
CA PHE A 70 -5.79 -2.12 -4.41
C PHE A 70 -7.16 -2.65 -3.97
N TYR A 71 -8.22 -2.39 -4.75
CA TYR A 71 -9.55 -2.93 -4.46
C TYR A 71 -9.56 -4.47 -4.37
N GLN A 72 -8.81 -5.15 -5.23
CA GLN A 72 -8.77 -6.61 -5.24
C GLN A 72 -8.09 -7.20 -3.99
N ILE A 73 -7.23 -6.44 -3.29
CA ILE A 73 -6.51 -6.93 -2.10
C ILE A 73 -7.15 -6.51 -0.77
N LEU A 74 -8.15 -5.62 -0.77
CA LEU A 74 -8.83 -5.15 0.44
C LEU A 74 -9.48 -6.31 1.23
N GLY A 75 -9.90 -7.37 0.53
CA GLY A 75 -10.68 -8.44 1.13
C GLY A 75 -12.11 -8.00 1.47
N PRO A 76 -12.82 -8.72 2.36
CA PRO A 76 -14.18 -8.35 2.75
C PRO A 76 -14.21 -7.03 3.53
N GLU A 77 -15.29 -6.27 3.35
CA GLU A 77 -15.54 -5.05 4.13
C GLU A 77 -15.63 -5.37 5.62
N LEU A 78 -15.02 -4.52 6.47
CA LEU A 78 -15.07 -4.68 7.91
C LEU A 78 -16.45 -4.28 8.44
N GLU A 79 -17.11 -5.18 9.19
CA GLU A 79 -18.46 -4.92 9.73
C GLU A 79 -18.50 -3.78 10.78
N GLN A 80 -17.34 -3.42 11.37
CA GLN A 80 -17.26 -2.43 12.45
C GLN A 80 -16.01 -1.54 12.30
N SER A 81 -16.16 -0.25 12.61
CA SER A 81 -15.09 0.76 12.53
C SER A 81 -13.95 0.55 13.54
N SER A 82 -14.19 -0.22 14.61
CA SER A 82 -13.17 -0.61 15.59
C SER A 82 -12.05 -1.47 14.97
N GLY A 83 -12.29 -2.07 13.80
CA GLY A 83 -11.33 -2.87 13.06
C GLY A 83 -10.20 -2.07 12.41
N MET A 84 -10.29 -0.74 12.26
CA MET A 84 -9.27 -0.01 11.48
C MET A 84 -7.88 -0.06 12.11
N PHE A 85 -7.77 0.03 13.45
CA PHE A 85 -6.47 -0.02 14.13
C PHE A 85 -5.97 -1.43 14.42
N SER A 86 -6.85 -2.42 14.43
CA SER A 86 -6.51 -3.83 14.71
C SER A 86 -6.34 -4.66 13.43
N LEU A 87 -7.14 -4.38 12.41
CA LEU A 87 -7.22 -5.13 11.13
C LEU A 87 -6.87 -4.26 9.92
N GLY A 88 -7.07 -2.95 9.98
CA GLY A 88 -6.89 -2.03 8.84
C GLY A 88 -5.56 -1.29 8.79
N TRP A 89 -4.68 -1.45 9.78
CA TRP A 89 -3.41 -0.70 9.87
C TRP A 89 -2.55 -0.90 8.61
N TRP A 90 -2.58 -2.10 8.01
CA TRP A 90 -1.78 -2.44 6.84
C TRP A 90 -2.15 -1.63 5.58
N LEU A 91 -3.33 -1.02 5.55
CA LEU A 91 -3.84 -0.21 4.43
C LEU A 91 -3.27 1.21 4.37
N TRP A 92 -2.57 1.68 5.42
CA TRP A 92 -2.14 3.09 5.47
C TRP A 92 -1.23 3.51 4.32
N PRO A 93 -0.24 2.71 3.87
CA PRO A 93 0.52 3.04 2.67
C PRO A 93 -0.33 3.17 1.39
N LEU A 94 -1.41 2.41 1.26
CA LEU A 94 -2.34 2.52 0.13
C LEU A 94 -3.14 3.83 0.23
N GLY A 95 -3.59 4.20 1.43
CA GLY A 95 -4.19 5.51 1.69
C GLY A 95 -3.23 6.67 1.36
N ARG A 96 -1.95 6.52 1.70
CA ARG A 96 -0.90 7.49 1.37
C ARG A 96 -0.66 7.62 -0.13
N TYR A 97 -0.72 6.52 -0.89
CA TYR A 97 -0.70 6.56 -2.35
C TYR A 97 -1.87 7.39 -2.89
N VAL A 98 -3.09 7.14 -2.40
CA VAL A 98 -4.27 7.92 -2.82
C VAL A 98 -4.17 9.39 -2.42
N GLU A 99 -3.62 9.71 -1.25
CA GLU A 99 -3.35 11.09 -0.84
C GLU A 99 -2.43 11.83 -1.83
N ARG A 100 -1.37 11.15 -2.32
CA ARG A 100 -0.40 11.72 -3.25
C ARG A 100 -0.94 11.90 -4.67
N HIS A 101 -1.76 10.97 -5.14
CA HIS A 101 -2.25 10.93 -6.53
C HIS A 101 -3.71 11.32 -6.73
N GLY A 102 -4.44 11.63 -5.66
CA GLY A 102 -5.90 11.75 -5.73
C GLY A 102 -6.44 12.86 -6.62
N ASN A 103 -5.59 13.81 -7.05
CA ASN A 103 -5.96 14.82 -8.04
C ASN A 103 -6.08 14.27 -9.47
N GLU A 104 -5.50 13.10 -9.76
CA GLU A 104 -5.60 12.45 -11.07
C GLU A 104 -7.02 11.96 -11.35
N ASP A 105 -7.73 11.45 -10.33
CA ASP A 105 -9.16 11.15 -10.38
C ASP A 105 -9.80 11.22 -8.99
N TRP A 106 -10.18 12.44 -8.58
CA TRP A 106 -10.74 12.68 -7.25
C TRP A 106 -12.00 11.86 -6.94
N LYS A 107 -12.79 11.49 -7.95
CA LYS A 107 -13.99 10.67 -7.75
C LYS A 107 -13.62 9.25 -7.40
N ALA A 108 -12.67 8.67 -8.13
CA ALA A 108 -12.15 7.33 -7.83
C ALA A 108 -11.44 7.31 -6.47
N SER A 109 -10.67 8.35 -6.14
CA SER A 109 -9.99 8.48 -4.84
C SER A 109 -10.97 8.49 -3.67
N LEU A 110 -12.02 9.32 -3.74
CA LEU A 110 -13.05 9.37 -2.69
C LEU A 110 -13.84 8.07 -2.59
N ALA A 111 -14.06 7.36 -3.71
CA ALA A 111 -14.71 6.06 -3.69
C ALA A 111 -13.83 4.97 -3.05
N PHE A 112 -12.50 5.07 -3.16
CA PHE A 112 -11.57 4.13 -2.55
C PHE A 112 -11.37 4.39 -1.05
N LEU A 113 -11.36 5.65 -0.62
CA LEU A 113 -11.13 6.05 0.78
C LEU A 113 -12.38 5.97 1.67
N LYS A 114 -13.54 5.66 1.09
CA LYS A 114 -14.82 5.54 1.81
C LYS A 114 -14.87 4.26 2.62
#